data_AF-A0A2G6R6Z9-F1
#
_entry.id   AF-A0A2G6R6Z9-F1
#
_cell.length_a   1.000
_cell.length_b   1.000
_cell.length_c   1.000
_cell.angle_alpha   90.00
_cell.angle_beta   90.00
_cell.angle_gamma   90.00
#
_symmetry.space_group_name_H-M   'P 1'
#
loop_
_entity.id
_entity.type
_entity.pdbx_description
1 polymer ?
#
loop_
_entity_poly.entity_id
_entity_poly.type
_entity_poly.pdbx_seq_one_letter_code
_entity_poly.pdbx_strand_id
1 'polypeptide(L)'
;MRPAIGYPACPEHSEKGNLFNLMDASAVNIKLTEHFAMYPNASVLGQFFAHPESRYFSLGKVGKDQVENYASRKGETIGFIEKFLPTNLNYK
;
A
#
# COMPACT_ATOMS: atom_id res chain seq x y z
N MET A 1 -0.77 -15.35 -6.87
CA MET A 1 -1.71 -14.20 -6.89
C MET A 1 -1.00 -12.91 -7.30
N ARG A 2 -1.76 -11.86 -7.65
CA ARG A 2 -1.22 -10.56 -8.11
C ARG A 2 -1.90 -9.33 -7.45
N PRO A 3 -1.79 -9.16 -6.11
CA PRO A 3 -2.43 -8.04 -5.42
C PRO A 3 -1.85 -6.70 -5.87
N ALA A 4 -2.75 -5.73 -6.07
CA ALA A 4 -2.41 -4.36 -6.38
C ALA A 4 -2.57 -3.50 -5.12
N ILE A 5 -1.58 -2.64 -4.85
CA ILE A 5 -1.61 -1.73 -3.69
C ILE A 5 -2.81 -0.78 -3.80
N GLY A 6 -3.60 -0.69 -2.73
CA GLY A 6 -4.87 0.02 -2.62
C GLY A 6 -6.10 -0.89 -2.60
N TYR A 7 -5.95 -2.19 -2.88
CA TYR A 7 -7.03 -3.18 -2.77
C TYR A 7 -7.15 -3.70 -1.33
N PRO A 8 -8.26 -4.38 -0.96
CA PRO A 8 -8.49 -4.83 0.42
C PRO A 8 -7.38 -5.68 1.05
N ALA A 9 -6.60 -6.41 0.23
CA ALA A 9 -5.46 -7.21 0.70
C ALA A 9 -4.23 -6.37 1.07
N CYS A 10 -4.12 -5.15 0.54
CA CYS A 10 -3.01 -4.23 0.74
C CYS A 10 -3.51 -2.78 0.58
N PRO A 11 -4.37 -2.30 1.50
CA PRO A 11 -5.14 -1.06 1.31
C PRO A 11 -4.32 0.23 1.42
N GLU A 12 -3.08 0.16 1.91
CA GLU A 12 -2.26 1.33 2.23
C GLU A 12 -1.55 1.87 0.97
N HIS A 13 -2.09 2.95 0.40
CA HIS A 13 -1.68 3.45 -0.91
C HIS A 13 -0.22 3.94 -0.99
N SER A 14 0.39 4.38 0.12
CA SER A 14 1.76 4.91 0.08
C SER A 14 2.82 3.85 -0.20
N GLU A 15 2.50 2.56 0.00
CA GLU A 15 3.38 1.44 -0.38
C GLU A 15 3.70 1.38 -1.88
N LYS A 16 2.92 2.08 -2.73
CA LYS A 16 3.30 2.23 -4.14
C LYS A 16 4.66 2.91 -4.29
N GLY A 17 5.02 3.83 -3.39
CA GLY A 17 6.33 4.49 -3.41
C GLY A 17 7.48 3.49 -3.34
N ASN A 18 7.38 2.48 -2.46
CA ASN A 18 8.40 1.44 -2.32
C ASN A 18 8.56 0.62 -3.61
N LEU A 19 7.44 0.19 -4.21
CA LEU A 19 7.47 -0.56 -5.47
C LEU A 19 7.97 0.30 -6.65
N PHE A 20 7.57 1.57 -6.71
CA PHE A 20 8.03 2.51 -7.73
C PHE A 20 9.54 2.69 -7.69
N ASN A 21 10.09 2.88 -6.49
CA ASN A 21 11.52 3.02 -6.27
C ASN A 21 12.28 1.74 -6.62
N LEU A 22 11.74 0.58 -6.22
CA LEU A 22 12.36 -0.72 -6.49
C LEU A 22 12.46 -1.04 -8.00
N MET A 23 11.44 -0.66 -8.78
CA MET A 23 11.37 -1.00 -10.21
C MET A 23 11.88 0.09 -11.14
N ASP A 24 12.30 1.25 -10.61
CA ASP A 24 12.56 2.46 -11.41
C ASP A 24 11.41 2.75 -12.40
N ALA A 25 10.18 2.81 -11.88
CA ALA A 25 8.99 2.96 -12.73
C ALA A 25 8.97 4.29 -13.53
N SER A 26 9.79 5.27 -13.15
CA SER A 26 10.06 6.48 -13.95
C SER A 26 10.60 6.16 -15.35
N ALA A 27 11.36 5.08 -15.51
CA ALA A 27 11.93 4.66 -16.78
C ALA A 27 10.88 4.34 -17.85
N VAL A 28 9.64 4.04 -17.44
CA VAL A 28 8.49 3.76 -18.33
C VAL A 28 7.46 4.90 -18.35
N ASN A 29 7.84 6.11 -17.92
CA ASN A 29 7.00 7.32 -17.92
C ASN A 29 5.75 7.24 -17.04
N ILE A 30 5.74 6.37 -16.02
CA ILE A 30 4.68 6.35 -15.00
C ILE A 30 5.15 7.16 -13.79
N LYS A 31 4.26 7.97 -13.23
CA LYS A 31 4.53 8.82 -12.07
C LYS A 31 3.53 8.57 -10.95
N LEU A 32 3.96 8.85 -9.72
CA LEU A 32 3.06 8.96 -8.57
C LEU A 32 2.75 10.43 -8.29
N THR A 33 1.48 10.73 -8.00
CA THR A 33 1.09 12.02 -7.42
C THR A 33 1.47 12.09 -5.95
N GLU A 34 1.33 13.26 -5.33
CA GLU A 34 1.47 13.49 -3.89
C GLU A 34 0.54 12.63 -3.02
N HIS A 35 -0.50 12.05 -3.63
CA HIS A 35 -1.45 11.14 -2.99
C HIS A 35 -1.29 9.68 -3.46
N PHE A 36 -0.17 9.34 -4.11
CA PHE A 36 0.13 7.98 -4.60
C PHE A 36 -0.90 7.45 -5.61
N ALA A 37 -1.55 8.33 -6.37
CA ALA A 37 -2.25 7.95 -7.60
C ALA A 37 -1.21 7.79 -8.73
N MET A 38 -1.46 6.87 -9.67
CA MET A 38 -0.56 6.66 -10.81
C MET A 38 -1.01 7.49 -12.01
N TYR A 39 -0.05 8.09 -12.71
CA TYR A 39 -0.26 8.79 -13.98
C TYR A 39 0.66 8.19 -15.06
N PRO A 40 0.16 7.83 -16.25
CA PRO A 40 -1.23 7.95 -16.72
C PRO A 40 -2.24 7.12 -15.91
N ASN A 41 -3.50 7.55 -15.86
CA ASN A 41 -4.54 6.88 -15.06
C ASN A 41 -4.76 5.41 -15.48
N ALA A 42 -4.50 5.08 -16.75
CA ALA A 42 -4.53 3.71 -17.26
C ALA A 42 -3.24 2.94 -16.91
N SER A 43 -2.87 2.93 -15.63
CA SER A 43 -1.71 2.22 -15.08
C SER A 43 -2.13 1.20 -14.03
N VAL A 44 -1.38 0.11 -13.91
CA VAL A 44 -1.58 -0.92 -12.88
C VAL A 44 -0.23 -1.25 -12.25
N LEU A 45 -0.22 -1.39 -10.92
CA LEU A 45 0.95 -1.77 -10.14
C LEU A 45 0.55 -2.85 -9.13
N GLY A 46 1.37 -3.88 -8.99
CA GLY A 46 1.13 -4.93 -8.01
C GLY A 46 2.36 -5.81 -7.77
N GLN A 47 2.18 -6.78 -6.90
CA GLN A 47 3.20 -7.75 -6.52
C GLN A 47 2.83 -9.13 -7.07
N PHE A 48 3.82 -9.97 -7.40
CA PHE A 48 3.59 -11.36 -7.76
C PHE A 48 3.94 -12.28 -6.60
N PHE A 49 2.97 -13.10 -6.16
CA PHE A 49 3.17 -14.16 -5.18
C PHE A 49 2.97 -15.51 -5.85
N ALA A 50 3.99 -16.37 -5.83
CA ALA A 50 3.99 -17.65 -6.52
C ALA A 50 3.48 -18.83 -5.67
N HIS A 51 3.33 -18.66 -4.35
CA HIS A 51 2.96 -19.76 -3.45
C HIS A 51 1.56 -20.32 -3.81
N PRO A 52 1.39 -21.66 -3.90
CA PRO A 52 0.15 -22.27 -4.39
C PRO A 52 -1.07 -21.96 -3.51
N GLU A 53 -0.87 -21.75 -2.21
CA GLU A 53 -1.95 -21.39 -1.28
C GLU A 53 -2.23 -19.88 -1.21
N SER A 54 -1.55 -19.07 -2.03
CA SER A 54 -1.77 -17.62 -2.01
C SER A 54 -3.17 -17.28 -2.49
N ARG A 55 -3.92 -16.54 -1.68
CA ARG A 55 -5.29 -16.11 -1.98
C ARG A 55 -5.51 -14.65 -1.62
N TYR A 56 -6.43 -14.00 -2.30
CA TYR A 56 -6.88 -12.67 -1.89
C TYR A 56 -7.65 -12.78 -0.57
N PHE A 57 -7.32 -11.92 0.39
CA PHE A 57 -8.05 -11.73 1.63
C PHE A 57 -8.12 -10.24 1.94
N SER A 58 -9.04 -9.81 2.79
CA SER A 58 -9.07 -8.42 3.28
C SER A 58 -8.22 -8.30 4.54
N LEU A 59 -7.46 -7.20 4.67
CA LEU A 59 -6.72 -6.88 5.89
C LEU A 59 -7.62 -6.89 7.13
N GLY A 60 -8.88 -6.46 6.98
CA GLY A 60 -9.80 -6.31 8.10
C GLY A 60 -9.47 -5.10 8.97
N LYS A 61 -9.76 -5.21 10.26
CA LYS A 61 -9.61 -4.15 11.24
C LYS A 61 -8.27 -4.27 11.99
N VAL A 62 -7.55 -3.16 12.15
CA VAL A 62 -6.24 -3.10 12.82
C VAL A 62 -6.28 -2.22 14.07
N GLY A 63 -5.53 -2.63 15.09
CA GLY A 63 -5.36 -1.94 16.36
C GLY A 63 -4.31 -0.82 16.31
N LYS A 64 -4.34 0.05 17.32
CA LYS A 64 -3.39 1.16 17.47
C LYS A 64 -1.95 0.65 17.62
N ASP A 65 -1.76 -0.44 18.34
CA ASP A 65 -0.49 -1.15 18.50
C ASP A 65 0.12 -1.55 17.14
N GLN A 66 -0.70 -2.09 16.23
CA GLN A 66 -0.27 -2.47 14.89
C GLN A 66 0.07 -1.24 14.04
N VAL A 67 -0.68 -0.15 14.17
CA VAL A 67 -0.39 1.12 13.47
C VAL A 67 0.92 1.73 13.95
N GLU A 68 1.15 1.77 15.27
CA GLU A 68 2.39 2.26 15.88
C GLU A 68 3.61 1.45 15.42
N ASN A 69 3.48 0.12 15.41
CA ASN A 69 4.54 -0.76 14.91
C ASN A 69 4.82 -0.53 13.42
N TYR A 70 3.78 -0.39 12.60
CA TYR A 70 3.92 -0.17 11.17
C TYR A 70 4.53 1.20 10.85
N ALA A 71 4.11 2.26 11.54
CA ALA A 71 4.67 3.59 11.44
C ALA A 71 6.17 3.58 11.76
N SER A 72 6.57 2.93 12.87
CA SER A 72 7.97 2.77 13.25
C SER A 72 8.79 2.03 12.19
N ARG A 73 8.27 0.93 11.63
CA ARG A 73 8.93 0.18 10.56
C ARG A 73 9.09 0.97 9.26
N LYS A 74 8.16 1.87 8.96
CA LYS A 74 8.22 2.76 7.79
C LYS A 74 9.06 4.01 8.02
N GLY A 75 9.40 4.33 9.27
CA GLY A 75 10.00 5.63 9.61
C GLY A 75 9.03 6.80 9.39
N GLU A 76 7.73 6.54 9.49
CA GLU A 76 6.66 7.50 9.25
C GLU A 76 5.91 7.85 10.55
N THR A 77 5.13 8.92 10.52
CA THR A 77 4.27 9.28 11.66
C THR A 77 3.01 8.40 11.71
N ILE A 78 2.47 8.19 12.91
CA ILE A 78 1.18 7.50 13.11
C ILE A 78 0.07 8.15 12.26
N GLY A 79 -0.02 9.49 12.29
CA GLY A 79 -1.03 10.22 11.53
C GLY A 79 -0.89 10.07 10.00
N PHE A 80 0.33 9.87 9.50
CA PHE A 80 0.55 9.54 8.09
C PHE A 80 -0.04 8.17 7.73
N ILE A 81 0.18 7.15 8.58
CA ILE A 81 -0.39 5.81 8.36
C ILE A 81 -1.92 5.82 8.46
N GLU A 82 -2.47 6.49 9.47
CA GLU A 82 -3.92 6.58 9.70
C GLU A 82 -4.65 7.22 8.51
N LYS A 83 -4.03 8.22 7.87
CA LYS A 83 -4.55 8.85 6.65
C LYS A 83 -4.80 7.85 5.51
N PHE A 84 -4.00 6.78 5.42
CA PHE A 84 -4.11 5.78 4.35
C PHE A 84 -4.89 4.51 4.74
N LEU A 85 -5.29 4.38 6.01
CA LEU A 85 -6.05 3.23 6.52
C LEU A 85 -7.41 3.58 7.14
N PRO A 86 -8.16 4.62 6.69
CA PRO A 86 -9.30 5.16 7.43
C PRO A 86 -10.42 4.13 7.69
N THR A 87 -10.61 3.17 6.77
CA THR A 87 -11.62 2.11 6.91
C THR A 87 -11.11 0.89 7.66
N ASN A 88 -9.80 0.76 7.88
CA ASN A 88 -9.16 -0.37 8.55
C ASN A 88 -8.93 -0.11 10.05
N LEU A 89 -8.97 1.13 10.55
CA LEU A 89 -8.79 1.41 11.98
C LEU A 89 -9.98 0.87 12.81
N ASN A 90 -9.67 0.33 14.00
CA ASN A 90 -10.66 -0.09 15.00
C ASN A 90 -10.72 0.82 16.24
N TYR A 91 -10.03 1.95 16.19
CA TYR A 91 -9.91 2.93 17.27
C TYR A 91 -10.13 4.36 16.74
N LYS A 92 -10.05 5.35 17.63
CA LYS A 92 -10.19 6.78 17.31
C LYS A 92 -8.89 7.53 17.54
#